data_AF-A0A183EY75-F1
#
_entry.id   AF-A0A183EY75-F1
#
_cell.length_a   1.000
_cell.length_b   1.000
_cell.length_c   1.000
_cell.angle_alpha   90.00
_cell.angle_beta   90.00
_cell.angle_gamma   90.00
#
_symmetry.space_group_name_H-M   'P 1'
#
loop_
_entity.id
_entity.type
_entity.pdbx_description
1 polymer ?
#
loop_
_entity_poly.entity_id
_entity_poly.type
_entity_poly.pdbx_seq_one_letter_code
_entity_poly.pdbx_strand_id
1 'polypeptide(L)' 'MYWAKKVIEWSADYESAYSFLIEQNDKYELDGRDPNGYCGVMWNFGMHDRAHAVIDLNIIVKSFGLLGSFLVPRFLSI' A
#
# COMPACT_ATOMS: atom_id res chain seq x y z
N MET A 1 -1.56 2.46 0.87
CA MET A 1 -2.53 1.63 1.60
C MET A 1 -2.79 0.26 0.98
N TYR A 2 -3.71 0.09 0.02
CA TYR A 2 -3.87 -1.22 -0.64
C TYR A 2 -2.74 -1.51 -1.63
N TRP A 3 -2.53 -0.59 -2.58
CA TRP A 3 -1.46 -0.70 -3.58
C TRP A 3 -0.08 -0.90 -2.94
N ALA A 4 0.28 -0.04 -1.98
CA ALA A 4 1.57 -0.14 -1.31
C ALA A 4 1.76 -1.44 -0.52
N LYS A 5 0.71 -1.95 0.17
CA LYS A 5 0.81 -3.26 0.84
C LYS A 5 0.96 -4.41 -0.17
N LYS A 6 0.38 -4.30 -1.38
CA LYS A 6 0.59 -5.29 -2.45
C LYS A 6 2.01 -5.26 -3.02
N VAL A 7 2.57 -4.07 -3.23
CA VAL A 7 3.98 -3.95 -3.61
C VAL A 7 4.89 -4.60 -2.55
N ILE A 8 4.63 -4.36 -1.26
CA ILE A 8 5.39 -4.99 -0.16
C ILE A 8 5.25 -6.52 -0.20
N GLU A 9 4.05 -7.05 -0.43
CA GLU A 9 3.80 -8.51 -0.54
C GLU A 9 4.54 -9.16 -1.73
N TRP A 10 4.72 -8.44 -2.84
CA TRP A 10 5.31 -8.96 -4.07
C TRP A 10 6.80 -8.64 -4.24
N SER A 11 7.36 -7.82 -3.36
CA SER A 11 8.78 -7.45 -3.40
C SER A 11 9.64 -8.50 -2.71
N ALA A 12 10.90 -8.63 -3.15
CA ALA A 12 11.85 -9.56 -2.54
C ALA A 12 12.22 -9.15 -1.10
N ASP A 13 12.23 -7.84 -0.83
CA ASP A 13 12.58 -7.24 0.46
C ASP A 13 11.91 -5.86 0.63
N TYR A 14 11.94 -5.33 1.86
CA TYR A 14 11.28 -4.08 2.20
C TYR A 14 11.96 -2.83 1.63
N GLU A 15 13.28 -2.85 1.42
CA GLU A 15 14.03 -1.69 0.89
C GLU A 15 13.73 -1.50 -0.60
N SER A 16 13.69 -2.61 -1.35
CA SER A 16 13.25 -2.65 -2.73
C SER A 16 11.80 -2.18 -2.87
N ALA A 17 10.91 -2.65 -1.99
CA ALA A 17 9.51 -2.22 -1.97
C ALA A 17 9.41 -0.70 -1.72
N TYR A 18 10.11 -0.18 -0.71
CA TYR A 18 10.08 1.24 -0.37
C TYR A 18 10.58 2.09 -1.53
N SER A 19 11.73 1.74 -2.11
CA SER A 19 12.34 2.47 -3.22
C SER A 19 11.41 2.53 -4.43
N PHE A 20 10.79 1.41 -4.77
CA PHE A 20 9.79 1.36 -5.84
C PHE A 20 8.59 2.26 -5.54
N LEU A 21 8.04 2.20 -4.31
CA LEU A 21 6.88 3.00 -3.92
C LEU A 21 7.14 4.51 -4.01
N ILE A 22 8.30 4.95 -3.54
CA ILE A 22 8.71 6.36 -3.64
C ILE A 22 8.88 6.78 -5.09
N GLU A 23 9.58 5.97 -5.90
CA GLU A 23 9.80 6.30 -7.31
C GLU A 23 8.48 6.43 -8.07
N GLN A 24 7.54 5.51 -7.88
CA GLN A 24 6.25 5.58 -8.57
C GLN A 24 5.40 6.75 -8.06
N ASN A 25 5.36 6.98 -6.75
CA ASN A 25 4.63 8.11 -6.15
C ASN A 25 5.14 9.45 -6.70
N ASP A 26 6.46 9.65 -6.70
CA ASP A 26 7.07 10.90 -7.12
C ASP A 26 7.01 11.14 -8.64
N LYS A 27 6.85 10.07 -9.41
CA LYS A 27 6.78 10.12 -10.88
C LYS A 27 5.38 10.35 -11.42
N TYR A 28 4.37 9.69 -10.85
CA TYR A 28 3.03 9.64 -11.44
C TYR A 28 1.97 10.42 -10.67
N GLU A 29 2.11 10.56 -9.35
CA GLU A 29 1.14 11.32 -8.58
C GLU A 29 1.36 12.83 -8.82
N LEU A 30 0.27 13.54 -9.14
CA LEU A 30 0.31 14.99 -9.34
C LEU A 30 0.67 15.72 -8.04
N ASP A 31 0.27 15.15 -6.90
CA ASP A 31 0.58 15.58 -5.54
C ASP A 31 1.79 14.85 -4.93
N GLY A 32 2.56 14.11 -5.73
CA GLY A 32 3.77 13.43 -5.28
C GLY A 32 4.93 14.38 -4.92
N ARG A 33 6.06 13.81 -4.45
CA ARG A 33 7.21 14.55 -3.88
C ARG A 33 6.82 15.47 -2.73
N ASP A 34 5.86 15.02 -1.93
CA ASP A 34 5.33 15.76 -0.81
C ASP A 34 5.49 14.97 0.50
N PRO A 35 5.59 15.65 1.65
CA PRO A 35 5.70 14.98 2.94
C PRO A 35 4.56 13.99 3.23
N ASN A 36 3.35 14.23 2.73
CA ASN A 36 2.23 13.32 2.94
C ASN A 36 2.41 12.01 2.17
N GLY A 37 3.01 12.05 0.98
CA GLY A 37 3.37 10.87 0.20
C GLY A 37 4.39 10.00 0.93
N TYR A 38 5.47 10.59 1.44
CA TYR A 38 6.46 9.86 2.24
C TYR A 38 5.85 9.27 3.52
N CYS A 39 5.08 10.07 4.28
CA CYS A 39 4.38 9.60 5.48
C CYS A 39 3.36 8.50 5.16
N GLY A 40 2.61 8.65 4.06
CA GLY A 40 1.59 7.73 3.60
C GLY A 40 2.19 6.40 3.14
N VAL A 41 3.36 6.41 2.50
CA VAL A 41 4.14 5.21 2.18
C VAL A 41 4.62 4.53 3.47
N MET A 42 5.26 5.28 4.37
CA MET A 42 5.79 4.76 5.63
C MET A 42 4.71 4.18 6.57
N TRP A 43 3.48 4.67 6.51
CA TRP A 43 2.36 4.07 7.25
C TRP A 43 2.14 2.60 6.88
N ASN A 44 2.35 2.21 5.61
CA ASN A 44 2.23 0.81 5.18
C ASN A 44 3.27 -0.11 5.84
N PHE A 45 4.40 0.47 6.29
CA PHE A 45 5.46 -0.20 7.05
C PHE A 45 5.25 -0.11 8.57
N GLY A 46 4.14 0.49 9.02
CA GLY A 46 3.76 0.59 10.43
C GLY A 46 4.08 1.93 11.09
N MET A 47 4.59 2.93 10.35
CA MET A 47 4.83 4.26 10.92
C MET A 47 3.50 4.93 11.28
N HIS A 48 3.31 5.27 12.55
CA HIS A 48 2.05 5.79 13.11
C HIS A 48 0.86 4.82 13.09
N ASP A 49 1.08 3.54 12.80
CA ASP A 49 0.06 2.49 12.92
C ASP A 49 0.33 1.63 14.17
N ARG A 50 -0.69 0.89 14.61
CA ARG A 50 -0.58 -0.07 15.72
C ARG A 50 -0.32 -1.48 15.19
N ALA A 51 0.26 -2.34 16.02
CA ALA A 51 0.38 -3.75 15.68
C ALA A 51 -1.02 -4.38 15.55
N HIS A 52 -1.27 -5.00 14.41
CA HIS A 52 -2.43 -5.86 14.20
C HIS A 52 -2.04 -7.31 14.51
N ALA A 53 -3.05 -8.19 14.66
CA ALA A 53 -2.79 -9.61 14.87
C ALA A 53 -1.78 -10.13 13.84
N VAL A 54 -0.87 -11.01 14.27
CA VAL A 54 0.07 -11.67 13.36
C VAL A 54 -0.74 -12.63 12.50
N ILE A 55 -1.26 -12.08 11.42
CA ILE A 55 -1.87 -12.80 10.33
C ILE A 55 -0.89 -12.60 9.18
N ASP A 56 -0.60 -13.66 8.43
CA ASP A 56 0.22 -13.61 7.22
C ASP A 56 -0.09 -12.32 6.43
N LEU A 57 0.95 -11.61 5.97
CA LEU A 57 0.77 -10.38 5.16
C LEU A 57 -0.21 -10.62 4.01
N ASN A 58 -0.18 -11.82 3.42
CA ASN A 58 -1.12 -12.27 2.39
C ASN A 58 -2.58 -12.24 2.83
N ILE A 59 -2.85 -12.46 4.13
CA ILE A 59 -4.19 -12.43 4.72
C ILE A 59 -4.55 -11.01 5.15
N ILE A 60 -3.61 -10.19 5.68
CA ILE A 60 -3.87 -8.77 5.99
C ILE A 60 -4.36 -8.04 4.73
N VAL A 61 -3.70 -8.26 3.58
CA VAL A 61 -4.13 -7.63 2.33
C VAL A 61 -5.48 -8.16 1.84
N LYS A 62 -5.81 -9.43 2.09
CA LYS A 62 -7.17 -9.97 1.83
C LYS A 62 -8.22 -9.42 2.80
N SER A 63 -7.86 -9.16 4.06
CA SER A 63 -8.73 -8.57 5.09
C SER A 63 -9.05 -7.10 4.85
N PHE A 64 -8.26 -6.39 4.02
CA PHE A 64 -8.65 -5.08 3.49
C PHE A 64 -9.80 -5.13 2.48
N GLY A 65 -10.49 -6.28 2.34
CA GLY A 65 -11.95 -6.32 2.19
C GLY A 65 -12.53 -5.45 1.07
N LEU A 66 -11.80 -5.24 -0.03
CA LEU A 66 -12.27 -4.39 -1.13
C LEU A 66 -13.64 -4.85 -1.63
N LEU A 67 -13.92 -6.16 -1.61
CA LEU A 67 -15.19 -6.77 -2.00
C LEU A 67 -16.38 -6.44 -1.06
N GLY A 68 -16.12 -6.11 0.21
CA GLY A 68 -17.16 -5.77 1.18
C GLY A 68 -17.38 -4.26 1.35
N SER A 69 -16.39 -3.44 1.00
CA SER A 69 -16.41 -1.99 1.21
C SER A 69 -16.74 -1.20 -0.06
N PHE A 70 -16.46 -1.75 -1.24
CA PHE A 70 -16.69 -1.08 -2.53
C PHE A 70 -17.06 -2.09 -3.64
N LEU A 71 -17.75 -1.64 -4.68
CA LEU A 71 -18.02 -2.47 -5.87
C LEU A 71 -16.76 -2.61 -6.74
N VAL A 72 -15.82 -3.47 -6.32
CA VAL A 72 -14.56 -3.74 -7.04
C VAL A 72 -14.76 -4.02 -8.53
N PRO A 73 -15.74 -4.84 -8.97
CA PRO A 73 -15.95 -5.10 -10.40
C PRO A 73 -16.23 -3.84 -11.22
N ARG A 74 -16.86 -2.82 -10.61
CA ARG A 74 -17.16 -1.54 -11.27
C ARG A 74 -15.93 -0.63 -11.39
N PHE A 75 -14.96 -0.77 -10.49
CA PHE A 75 -13.70 -0.03 -10.55
C PHE A 75 -12.78 -0.57 -11.67
N LEU A 76 -12.79 -1.88 -11.91
CA LEU A 76 -11.98 -2.53 -12.94
C LEU A 76 -12.58 -2.47 -14.36
N SER A 77 -13.84 -2.03 -14.49
CA SER A 77 -14.57 -1.98 -15.77
C SER A 77 -14.49 -0.61 -16.47
N ILE A 78 -13.59 0.27 -16.04
CA ILE A 78 -13.33 1.60 -16.59
C ILE A 78 -12.01 1.55 -17.36
#